data_AF-A0A4Q3R5C6-F1
#
_entry.id   AF-A0A4Q3R5C6-F1
#
_cell.length_a   1.000
_cell.length_b   1.000
_cell.length_c   1.000
_cell.angle_alpha   90.00
_cell.angle_beta   90.00
_cell.angle_gamma   90.00
#
_symmetry.space_group_name_H-M   'P 1'
#
loop_
_entity.id
_entity.type
_entity.pdbx_description
1 polymer ?
#
loop_
_entity_poly.entity_id
_entity_poly.type
_entity_poly.pdbx_seq_one_letter_code
_entity_poly.pdbx_strand_id
1 'polypeptide(L)'
;MQDPIGRIFSQSGLTFYGGLILAAAAIAWYGYKKGIKLRHLVDATAPALMIAYAVGRIGCQVSGDGDWGVYNSAYVSDANGTVTVAAPGDFEKQLQKNASYFTEGKVADTAGTFVYVTDRVYPSIAAVPHISFKGPGFLPTWLFAYSYPQNVNRDGIVMPGVADEHNRVLPQPVFPTPLYEIIICTLLFAFLWAIRKKIKTPYVLFGIYLTVNGMERFLVESIRVNKTYSILGLNPSQAQIIAIMLIITGLVTIVLARKNAHRL
;
A
#
# COMPACT_ATOMS: atom_id res chain seq x y z
N MET A 1 8.46 -12.31 -29.91
CA MET A 1 9.49 -13.01 -29.12
C MET A 1 10.43 -11.95 -28.58
N GLN A 2 10.60 -11.93 -27.25
CA GLN A 2 11.11 -10.81 -26.44
C GLN A 2 12.64 -10.71 -26.48
N ASP A 3 13.17 -9.50 -26.64
CA ASP A 3 14.59 -9.18 -26.43
C ASP A 3 14.93 -9.30 -24.93
N PRO A 4 15.69 -10.34 -24.50
CA PRO A 4 16.01 -10.57 -23.10
C PRO A 4 17.02 -9.55 -22.56
N ILE A 5 17.85 -8.96 -23.43
CA ILE A 5 18.92 -8.04 -23.05
C ILE A 5 18.31 -6.66 -22.74
N GLY A 6 17.37 -6.20 -23.57
CA GLY A 6 16.65 -4.93 -23.34
C GLY A 6 15.87 -4.90 -22.02
N ARG A 7 15.41 -6.05 -21.50
CA ARG A 7 14.74 -6.12 -20.19
C ARG A 7 15.71 -6.01 -19.00
N ILE A 8 16.94 -6.50 -19.15
CA ILE A 8 17.99 -6.40 -18.12
C ILE A 8 18.45 -4.95 -17.94
N PHE A 9 18.35 -4.12 -18.98
CA PHE A 9 18.63 -2.68 -18.91
C PHE A 9 17.39 -1.81 -18.78
N SER A 10 16.21 -2.40 -18.61
CA SER A 10 14.99 -1.65 -18.33
C SER A 10 15.01 -1.12 -16.89
N GLN A 11 14.92 0.20 -16.73
CA GLN A 11 15.12 0.90 -15.46
C GLN A 11 14.04 0.59 -14.39
N SER A 12 12.89 0.05 -14.80
CA SER A 12 11.74 -0.14 -13.90
C SER A 12 11.87 -1.40 -13.03
N GLY A 13 12.34 -2.53 -13.57
CA GLY A 13 12.37 -3.82 -12.86
C GLY A 13 13.64 -4.12 -12.06
N LEU A 14 14.81 -3.68 -12.55
CA LEU A 14 16.10 -3.94 -11.88
C LEU A 14 16.31 -3.08 -10.63
N THR A 15 15.73 -1.88 -10.58
CA THR A 15 15.99 -0.90 -9.51
C THR A 15 15.54 -1.41 -8.13
N PHE A 16 14.39 -2.09 -8.06
CA PHE A 16 13.87 -2.58 -6.78
C PHE A 16 14.54 -3.89 -6.33
N TYR A 17 14.49 -4.93 -7.16
CA TYR A 17 15.07 -6.24 -6.80
C TYR A 17 16.60 -6.24 -6.78
N GLY A 18 17.25 -5.54 -7.72
CA GLY A 18 18.70 -5.39 -7.74
C GLY A 18 19.21 -4.61 -6.54
N GLY A 19 18.53 -3.51 -6.18
CA GLY A 19 18.82 -2.75 -4.97
C GLY A 19 18.71 -3.61 -3.70
N LEU A 20 17.62 -4.36 -3.56
CA LEU A 20 17.40 -5.24 -2.41
C LEU A 20 18.47 -6.35 -2.30
N ILE A 21 18.76 -7.04 -3.40
CA ILE A 21 19.73 -8.15 -3.43
C ILE A 21 21.15 -7.64 -3.13
N LEU A 22 21.57 -6.56 -3.79
CA LEU A 22 22.91 -6.00 -3.59
C LEU A 22 23.06 -5.41 -2.19
N ALA A 23 22.05 -4.72 -1.67
CA ALA A 23 22.07 -4.21 -0.30
C ALA A 23 22.14 -5.35 0.73
N ALA A 24 21.34 -6.40 0.56
CA ALA A 24 21.36 -7.57 1.45
C ALA A 24 22.72 -8.27 1.42
N ALA A 25 23.29 -8.49 0.22
CA ALA A 25 24.61 -9.11 0.05
C ALA A 25 25.72 -8.25 0.67
N ALA A 26 25.70 -6.94 0.44
CA ALA A 26 26.68 -6.00 0.99
C ALA A 26 26.62 -5.95 2.53
N ILE A 27 25.41 -5.91 3.11
CA ILE A 27 25.19 -5.91 4.56
C ILE A 27 25.68 -7.23 5.17
N ALA A 28 25.38 -8.37 4.54
CA ALA A 28 25.84 -9.69 4.98
C ALA A 28 27.38 -9.79 4.93
N TRP A 29 27.99 -9.36 3.83
CA TRP A 29 29.44 -9.36 3.66
C TRP A 29 30.14 -8.44 4.67
N TYR A 30 29.63 -7.23 4.88
CA TYR A 30 30.17 -6.30 5.86
C TYR A 30 30.04 -6.83 7.30
N GLY A 31 28.88 -7.40 7.66
CA GLY A 31 28.66 -8.03 8.95
C GLY A 31 29.62 -9.18 9.20
N TYR A 32 29.84 -10.05 8.19
CA TYR A 32 30.82 -11.12 8.23
C TYR A 32 32.24 -10.59 8.48
N LYS A 33 32.67 -9.56 7.74
CA LYS A 33 33.98 -8.93 7.90
C LYS A 33 34.18 -8.30 9.30
N LYS A 34 33.10 -7.93 9.99
CA LYS A 34 33.11 -7.40 11.36
C LYS A 34 32.89 -8.46 12.44
N GLY A 35 32.83 -9.74 12.09
CA GLY A 35 32.63 -10.83 13.04
C GLY A 35 31.20 -10.91 13.62
N ILE A 36 30.23 -10.21 13.02
CA ILE A 36 28.83 -10.25 13.44
C ILE A 36 28.19 -11.49 12.81
N LYS A 37 27.67 -12.39 13.64
CA LYS A 37 26.96 -13.59 13.16
C LYS A 37 25.67 -13.20 12.45
N LEU A 38 25.38 -13.83 11.32
CA LEU A 38 24.21 -13.56 10.48
C LEU A 38 22.88 -13.53 11.27
N ARG A 39 22.73 -14.40 12.26
CA ARG A 39 21.55 -14.44 13.15
C ARG A 39 21.25 -13.11 13.87
N HIS A 40 22.28 -12.37 14.28
CA HIS A 40 22.12 -11.07 14.93
C HIS A 40 21.84 -9.97 13.92
N LEU A 41 22.39 -10.10 12.72
CA LEU A 41 22.13 -9.21 11.60
C LEU A 41 20.65 -9.27 11.20
N VAL A 42 20.09 -10.48 11.08
CA VAL A 42 18.67 -10.71 10.75
C VAL A 42 17.72 -10.09 11.79
N ASP A 43 18.00 -10.23 13.09
CA ASP A 43 17.18 -9.56 14.10
C ASP A 43 17.31 -8.03 14.06
N ALA A 44 18.49 -7.51 13.73
CA ALA A 44 18.71 -6.07 13.62
C ALA A 44 17.95 -5.44 12.45
N THR A 45 17.67 -6.19 11.37
CA THR A 45 16.90 -5.67 10.23
C THR A 45 15.41 -5.52 10.55
N ALA A 46 14.87 -6.28 11.51
CA ALA A 46 13.43 -6.26 11.83
C ALA A 46 12.83 -4.86 12.05
N PRO A 47 13.33 -4.03 13.00
CA PRO A 47 12.84 -2.66 13.15
C PRO A 47 13.22 -1.77 11.97
N ALA A 48 14.40 -1.97 11.37
CA ALA A 48 14.86 -1.16 10.23
C ALA A 48 13.94 -1.29 9.01
N LEU A 49 13.44 -2.49 8.73
CA LEU A 49 12.51 -2.75 7.63
C LEU A 49 11.15 -2.07 7.85
N MET A 50 10.65 -2.04 9.09
CA MET A 50 9.39 -1.35 9.41
C MET A 50 9.47 0.16 9.19
N ILE A 51 10.53 0.81 9.68
CA ILE A 51 10.66 2.25 9.48
C ILE A 51 10.98 2.59 8.01
N ALA A 52 11.78 1.77 7.33
CA ALA A 52 12.04 1.95 5.90
C ALA A 52 10.76 1.86 5.07
N TYR A 53 9.87 0.93 5.41
CA TYR A 53 8.57 0.81 4.75
C TYR A 53 7.66 2.01 5.02
N ALA A 54 7.58 2.47 6.28
CA ALA A 54 6.82 3.67 6.62
C ALA A 54 7.31 4.88 5.83
N VAL A 55 8.64 5.08 5.72
CA VAL A 55 9.23 6.16 4.91
C VAL A 55 8.87 6.02 3.44
N GLY A 56 8.93 4.81 2.87
CA GLY A 56 8.50 4.57 1.49
C GLY A 56 7.03 4.95 1.26
N ARG A 57 6.15 4.63 2.21
CA ARG A 57 4.72 4.93 2.12
C ARG A 57 4.38 6.42 2.24
N ILE A 58 5.24 7.23 2.86
CA ILE A 58 5.13 8.70 2.78
C ILE A 58 5.22 9.15 1.32
N GLY A 59 6.12 8.55 0.53
CA GLY A 59 6.23 8.79 -0.90
C GLY A 59 4.90 8.53 -1.61
N CYS A 60 4.31 7.35 -1.44
CA CYS A 60 3.02 6.98 -2.02
C CYS A 60 1.89 7.95 -1.62
N GLN A 61 1.84 8.34 -0.34
CA GLN A 61 0.81 9.25 0.16
C GLN A 61 0.92 10.66 -0.45
N VAL A 62 2.13 11.17 -0.63
CA VAL A 62 2.36 12.52 -1.16
C VAL A 62 2.25 12.56 -2.68
N SER A 63 2.70 11.50 -3.36
CA SER A 63 2.65 11.41 -4.82
C SER A 63 1.24 11.15 -5.34
N GLY A 64 0.41 10.43 -4.57
CA GLY A 64 -0.85 9.93 -5.10
C GLY A 64 -0.63 8.95 -6.24
N ASP A 65 0.28 7.99 -6.03
CA ASP A 65 0.69 6.99 -7.04
C ASP A 65 -0.30 5.84 -7.25
N GLY A 66 -1.51 5.92 -6.71
CA GLY A 66 -2.52 4.88 -6.84
C GLY A 66 -2.59 3.93 -5.65
N ASP A 67 -1.66 3.95 -4.69
CA ASP A 67 -1.65 2.94 -3.61
C ASP A 67 -2.74 3.08 -2.53
N TRP A 68 -3.83 3.78 -2.84
CA TRP A 68 -5.04 3.90 -2.02
C TRP A 68 -5.98 2.69 -2.08
N GLY A 69 -6.90 2.64 -1.13
CA GLY A 69 -7.94 1.62 -1.00
C GLY A 69 -9.16 1.89 -1.88
N VAL A 70 -10.26 1.22 -1.54
CA VAL A 70 -11.55 1.43 -2.24
C VAL A 70 -12.11 2.83 -2.04
N TYR A 71 -13.14 3.16 -2.82
CA TYR A 71 -13.90 4.40 -2.65
C TYR A 71 -14.68 4.36 -1.32
N ASN A 72 -14.78 5.51 -0.65
CA ASN A 72 -15.60 5.65 0.55
C ASN A 72 -16.92 6.34 0.22
N SER A 73 -18.01 5.58 0.14
CA SER A 73 -19.32 6.10 -0.28
C SER A 73 -20.02 6.97 0.78
N ALA A 74 -19.46 7.08 1.99
CA ALA A 74 -19.96 8.02 2.99
C ALA A 74 -19.56 9.49 2.68
N TYR A 75 -18.70 9.70 1.69
CA TYR A 75 -18.19 11.02 1.32
C TYR A 75 -18.21 11.23 -0.19
N VAL A 76 -18.21 12.50 -0.59
CA VAL A 76 -18.03 12.95 -1.98
C VAL A 76 -16.99 14.07 -2.00
N SER A 77 -16.35 14.28 -3.15
CA SER A 77 -15.43 15.40 -3.36
C SER A 77 -15.94 16.35 -4.44
N ASP A 78 -15.64 17.64 -4.27
CA ASP A 78 -15.85 18.64 -5.31
C ASP A 78 -14.72 18.61 -6.36
N ALA A 79 -14.83 19.47 -7.38
CA ALA A 79 -13.82 19.58 -8.44
C ALA A 79 -12.46 20.13 -7.96
N ASN A 80 -12.39 20.69 -6.75
CA ASN A 80 -11.15 21.15 -6.12
C ASN A 80 -10.56 20.09 -5.15
N GLY A 81 -11.25 18.96 -4.95
CA GLY A 81 -10.85 17.91 -4.02
C GLY A 81 -11.33 18.10 -2.59
N THR A 82 -12.15 19.11 -2.29
CA THR A 82 -12.73 19.28 -0.96
C THR A 82 -13.69 18.13 -0.68
N VAL A 83 -13.46 17.42 0.42
CA VAL A 83 -14.26 16.24 0.79
C VAL A 83 -15.36 16.64 1.77
N THR A 84 -16.60 16.25 1.48
CA THR A 84 -17.77 16.46 2.34
C THR A 84 -18.54 15.17 2.54
N VAL A 85 -19.34 15.09 3.61
CA VAL A 85 -20.22 13.93 3.85
C VAL A 85 -21.26 13.86 2.74
N ALA A 86 -21.46 12.67 2.16
CA ALA A 86 -22.42 12.46 1.09
C ALA A 86 -23.86 12.51 1.62
N ALA A 87 -24.76 13.23 0.94
CA ALA A 87 -26.20 13.06 1.14
C ALA A 87 -26.68 11.79 0.42
N PRO A 88 -27.87 11.25 0.77
CA PRO A 88 -28.42 10.08 0.10
C PRO A 88 -28.48 10.26 -1.43
N GLY A 89 -27.82 9.37 -2.17
CA GLY A 89 -27.77 9.39 -3.63
C GLY A 89 -26.66 10.25 -4.25
N ASP A 90 -25.91 11.04 -3.46
CA ASP A 90 -24.86 11.91 -4.00
C ASP A 90 -23.68 11.11 -4.55
N PHE A 91 -23.33 10.00 -3.89
CA PHE A 91 -22.27 9.11 -4.33
C PHE A 91 -22.60 8.52 -5.71
N GLU A 92 -23.82 8.00 -5.87
CA GLU A 92 -24.30 7.42 -7.13
C GLU A 92 -24.38 8.47 -8.24
N LYS A 93 -24.85 9.69 -7.94
CA LYS A 93 -24.87 10.81 -8.90
C LYS A 93 -23.47 11.16 -9.38
N GLN A 94 -22.49 11.19 -8.48
CA GLN A 94 -21.09 11.49 -8.83
C GLN A 94 -20.45 10.35 -9.62
N LEU A 95 -20.80 9.10 -9.33
CA LEU A 95 -20.41 7.95 -10.16
C LEU A 95 -21.01 8.05 -11.57
N GLN A 96 -22.29 8.39 -11.70
CA GLN A 96 -22.95 8.58 -12.99
C GLN A 96 -22.37 9.75 -13.77
N LYS A 97 -22.11 10.89 -13.10
CA LYS A 97 -21.49 12.08 -13.70
C LYS A 97 -20.13 11.77 -14.31
N ASN A 98 -19.34 10.91 -13.66
CA ASN A 98 -18.00 10.53 -14.10
C ASN A 98 -17.95 9.09 -14.63
N ALA A 99 -19.03 8.59 -15.24
CA ALA A 99 -19.13 7.20 -15.68
C ALA A 99 -17.96 6.76 -16.57
N SER A 100 -17.56 7.61 -17.53
CA SER A 100 -16.45 7.32 -18.46
C SER A 100 -15.11 7.09 -17.74
N TYR A 101 -14.90 7.73 -16.58
CA TYR A 101 -13.72 7.51 -15.77
C TYR A 101 -13.71 6.08 -15.22
N PHE A 102 -14.84 5.63 -14.66
CA PHE A 102 -14.95 4.32 -14.02
C PHE A 102 -15.06 3.15 -15.00
N THR A 103 -15.66 3.35 -16.19
CA THR A 103 -15.89 2.24 -17.15
C THR A 103 -14.86 2.20 -18.27
N GLU A 104 -14.31 3.36 -18.66
CA GLU A 104 -13.37 3.46 -19.80
C GLU A 104 -12.00 4.00 -19.40
N GLY A 105 -11.83 4.51 -18.18
CA GLY A 105 -10.57 5.11 -17.74
C GLY A 105 -10.31 6.46 -18.39
N LYS A 106 -11.35 7.12 -18.91
CA LYS A 106 -11.23 8.36 -19.70
C LYS A 106 -12.02 9.52 -19.08
N VAL A 107 -11.45 10.71 -19.19
CA VAL A 107 -12.10 11.96 -18.78
C VAL A 107 -11.99 12.99 -19.90
N ALA A 108 -13.00 13.85 -20.01
CA ALA A 108 -12.93 15.00 -20.91
C ALA A 108 -11.90 16.02 -20.37
N ASP A 109 -11.01 16.48 -21.24
CA ASP A 109 -10.12 17.61 -20.95
C ASP A 109 -10.86 18.95 -21.09
N THR A 110 -10.14 20.05 -20.88
CA THR A 110 -10.69 21.42 -20.99
C THR A 110 -11.19 21.75 -22.41
N ALA A 111 -10.75 21.02 -23.43
CA ALA A 111 -11.18 21.15 -24.83
C ALA A 111 -12.34 20.18 -25.18
N GLY A 112 -12.83 19.38 -24.21
CA GLY A 112 -13.88 18.39 -24.42
C GLY A 112 -13.38 17.08 -25.07
N THR A 113 -12.07 16.91 -25.24
CA THR A 113 -11.47 15.69 -25.79
C THR A 113 -11.27 14.66 -24.68
N PHE A 114 -11.70 13.42 -24.91
CA PHE A 114 -11.52 12.35 -23.93
C PHE A 114 -10.08 11.83 -23.92
N VAL A 115 -9.42 11.94 -22.76
CA VAL A 115 -8.06 11.48 -22.53
C VAL A 115 -8.07 10.32 -21.54
N TYR A 116 -7.25 9.31 -21.80
CA TYR A 116 -7.06 8.17 -20.90
C TYR A 116 -6.20 8.56 -19.69
N VAL A 117 -6.69 8.31 -18.48
CA VAL A 117 -6.08 8.77 -17.22
C VAL A 117 -5.86 7.68 -16.19
N THR A 118 -6.54 6.53 -16.30
CA THR A 118 -6.43 5.45 -15.33
C THR A 118 -6.69 4.09 -15.95
N ASP A 119 -6.01 3.07 -15.42
CA ASP A 119 -6.24 1.66 -15.74
C ASP A 119 -7.30 1.01 -14.84
N ARG A 120 -7.80 1.74 -13.84
CA ARG A 120 -8.80 1.28 -12.88
C ARG A 120 -10.21 1.36 -13.45
N VAL A 121 -10.50 0.47 -14.38
CA VAL A 121 -11.81 0.34 -15.02
C VAL A 121 -12.62 -0.83 -14.49
N TYR A 122 -13.94 -0.64 -14.44
CA TYR A 122 -14.91 -1.60 -13.94
C TYR A 122 -15.94 -1.95 -15.03
N PRO A 123 -16.49 -3.18 -15.02
CA PRO A 123 -17.47 -3.60 -16.04
C PRO A 123 -18.73 -2.72 -16.10
N SER A 124 -19.10 -2.11 -14.97
CA SER A 124 -20.21 -1.19 -14.87
C SER A 124 -20.02 -0.26 -13.66
N ILE A 125 -20.78 0.83 -13.62
CA ILE A 125 -20.78 1.77 -12.50
C ILE A 125 -21.20 1.09 -11.18
N ALA A 126 -22.11 0.11 -11.26
CA ALA A 126 -22.54 -0.67 -10.11
C ALA A 126 -21.46 -1.62 -9.57
N ALA A 127 -20.45 -1.96 -10.39
CA ALA A 127 -19.33 -2.81 -10.00
C ALA A 127 -18.17 -2.03 -9.37
N VAL A 128 -18.28 -0.70 -9.23
CA VAL A 128 -17.26 0.13 -8.58
C VAL A 128 -17.16 -0.25 -7.09
N PRO A 129 -16.02 -0.75 -6.60
CA PRO A 129 -15.87 -1.23 -5.24
C PRO A 129 -15.84 -0.05 -4.28
N HIS A 130 -16.73 -0.07 -3.28
CA HIS A 130 -16.83 0.98 -2.29
C HIS A 130 -17.29 0.43 -0.95
N ILE A 131 -16.93 1.13 0.12
CA ILE A 131 -17.39 0.85 1.48
C ILE A 131 -17.96 2.15 2.04
N SER A 132 -19.13 2.08 2.69
CA SER A 132 -19.67 3.24 3.39
C SER A 132 -19.13 3.26 4.82
N PHE A 133 -18.23 4.19 5.13
CA PHE A 133 -17.75 4.39 6.48
C PHE A 133 -17.60 5.88 6.80
N LYS A 134 -18.44 6.36 7.72
CA LYS A 134 -18.32 7.71 8.27
C LYS A 134 -17.40 7.67 9.49
N GLY A 135 -16.33 8.44 9.42
CA GLY A 135 -15.36 8.57 10.51
C GLY A 135 -15.99 9.26 11.73
N PRO A 136 -15.45 9.00 12.94
CA PRO A 136 -15.84 9.75 14.14
C PRO A 136 -15.60 11.24 13.95
N GLY A 137 -16.55 12.09 14.37
CA GLY A 137 -16.49 13.54 14.12
C GLY A 137 -15.34 14.30 14.80
N PHE A 138 -14.66 13.69 15.78
CA PHE A 138 -13.47 14.27 16.41
C PHE A 138 -12.18 14.03 15.61
N LEU A 139 -12.22 13.14 14.62
CA LEU A 139 -11.10 12.86 13.73
C LEU A 139 -11.27 13.59 12.40
N PRO A 140 -10.17 13.99 11.75
CA PRO A 140 -10.24 14.68 10.48
C PRO A 140 -10.72 13.76 9.34
N THR A 141 -11.51 14.32 8.42
CA THR A 141 -12.08 13.59 7.29
C THR A 141 -11.04 12.98 6.37
N TRP A 142 -9.89 13.65 6.17
CA TRP A 142 -8.79 13.15 5.33
C TRP A 142 -8.22 11.82 5.81
N LEU A 143 -8.48 11.41 7.06
CA LEU A 143 -8.09 10.09 7.55
C LEU A 143 -8.97 8.98 6.95
N PHE A 144 -10.18 9.27 6.49
CA PHE A 144 -11.15 8.27 6.03
C PHE A 144 -11.57 8.44 4.57
N ALA A 145 -11.33 9.61 4.01
CA ALA A 145 -11.71 9.97 2.66
C ALA A 145 -10.74 11.04 2.15
N TYR A 146 -9.95 10.69 1.14
CA TYR A 146 -9.00 11.59 0.51
C TYR A 146 -9.10 11.47 -1.01
N SER A 147 -8.96 12.60 -1.71
CA SER A 147 -9.17 12.72 -3.16
C SER A 147 -7.89 12.89 -3.96
N TYR A 148 -6.72 12.93 -3.29
CA TYR A 148 -5.38 13.08 -3.88
C TYR A 148 -5.32 14.19 -4.95
N PRO A 149 -5.57 15.46 -4.56
CA PRO A 149 -5.40 16.58 -5.48
C PRO A 149 -3.94 16.69 -5.90
N GLN A 150 -3.72 17.05 -7.16
CA GLN A 150 -2.40 17.25 -7.75
C GLN A 150 -1.50 16.01 -7.75
N ASN A 151 -2.08 14.84 -8.02
CA ASN A 151 -1.33 13.58 -8.02
C ASN A 151 -0.38 13.45 -9.23
N VAL A 152 0.74 12.76 -9.02
CA VAL A 152 1.77 12.57 -10.06
C VAL A 152 1.33 11.62 -11.17
N ASN A 153 0.33 10.77 -10.91
CA ASN A 153 -0.18 9.79 -11.87
C ASN A 153 -1.06 10.41 -12.96
N ARG A 154 -1.41 11.70 -12.85
CA ARG A 154 -2.37 12.36 -13.75
C ARG A 154 -3.74 11.66 -13.73
N ASP A 155 -4.07 11.04 -12.60
CA ASP A 155 -5.32 10.32 -12.40
C ASP A 155 -6.42 11.31 -11.98
N GLY A 156 -7.64 11.05 -12.43
CA GLY A 156 -8.84 11.81 -12.10
C GLY A 156 -9.19 12.95 -13.06
N ILE A 157 -10.13 13.78 -12.62
CA ILE A 157 -10.68 14.91 -13.37
C ILE A 157 -9.81 16.16 -13.22
N VAL A 158 -9.81 17.03 -14.22
CA VAL A 158 -9.04 18.28 -14.19
C VAL A 158 -9.64 19.24 -13.17
N MET A 159 -8.79 19.78 -12.30
CA MET A 159 -9.20 20.79 -11.33
C MET A 159 -9.37 22.16 -12.02
N PRO A 160 -10.37 22.97 -11.64
CA PRO A 160 -10.52 24.32 -12.16
C PRO A 160 -9.27 25.19 -11.94
N GLY A 161 -8.99 26.07 -12.91
CA GLY A 161 -8.03 27.16 -12.75
C GLY A 161 -6.71 27.01 -13.50
N VAL A 162 -6.03 25.85 -13.41
CA VAL A 162 -4.71 25.64 -14.03
C VAL A 162 -4.75 24.50 -15.03
N ALA A 163 -4.33 24.77 -16.27
CA ALA A 163 -4.22 23.80 -17.35
C ALA A 163 -2.88 23.05 -17.28
N ASP A 164 -2.63 22.38 -16.16
CA ASP A 164 -1.47 21.50 -15.95
C ASP A 164 -1.93 20.04 -15.91
N GLU A 165 -1.15 19.13 -16.49
CA GLU A 165 -1.52 17.71 -16.62
C GLU A 165 -1.64 17.00 -15.26
N HIS A 166 -0.89 17.47 -14.26
CA HIS A 166 -0.93 16.98 -12.89
C HIS A 166 -1.98 17.68 -12.04
N ASN A 167 -2.57 18.79 -12.49
CA ASN A 167 -3.64 19.49 -11.78
C ASN A 167 -4.99 18.74 -11.87
N ARG A 168 -5.02 17.56 -11.27
CA ARG A 168 -6.13 16.61 -11.30
C ARG A 168 -6.47 16.12 -9.91
N VAL A 169 -7.70 15.64 -9.76
CA VAL A 169 -8.24 15.12 -8.52
C VAL A 169 -9.13 13.93 -8.77
N LEU A 170 -9.15 12.97 -7.85
CA LEU A 170 -10.03 11.82 -7.98
C LEU A 170 -11.50 12.28 -7.95
N PRO A 171 -12.36 11.77 -8.86
CA PRO A 171 -13.77 12.16 -8.89
C PRO A 171 -14.55 11.65 -7.67
N GLN A 172 -14.00 10.68 -6.94
CA GLN A 172 -14.55 10.16 -5.70
C GLN A 172 -13.43 9.94 -4.68
N PRO A 173 -13.68 10.22 -3.39
CA PRO A 173 -12.68 10.01 -2.36
C PRO A 173 -12.49 8.52 -2.04
N VAL A 174 -11.26 8.19 -1.66
CA VAL A 174 -10.81 6.83 -1.36
C VAL A 174 -10.27 6.74 0.06
N PHE A 175 -10.18 5.52 0.61
CA PHE A 175 -9.44 5.29 1.84
C PHE A 175 -7.93 5.48 1.59
N PRO A 176 -7.25 6.39 2.30
CA PRO A 176 -5.82 6.63 2.12
C PRO A 176 -5.01 5.52 2.80
N THR A 177 -5.00 4.32 2.22
CA THR A 177 -4.24 3.18 2.77
C THR A 177 -2.75 3.44 2.98
N PRO A 178 -2.02 4.22 2.14
CA PRO A 178 -0.63 4.54 2.42
C PRO A 178 -0.46 5.28 3.76
N LEU A 179 -1.39 6.15 4.12
CA LEU A 179 -1.40 6.82 5.42
C LEU A 179 -1.58 5.82 6.58
N TYR A 180 -2.47 4.84 6.43
CA TYR A 180 -2.64 3.78 7.43
C TYR A 180 -1.36 2.97 7.61
N GLU A 181 -0.72 2.62 6.50
CA GLU A 181 0.56 1.90 6.47
C GLU A 181 1.67 2.71 7.16
N ILE A 182 1.77 4.02 6.93
CA ILE A 182 2.73 4.90 7.63
C ILE A 182 2.52 4.83 9.14
N ILE A 183 1.26 5.00 9.60
CA ILE A 183 0.93 5.04 11.03
C ILE A 183 1.24 3.69 11.67
N ILE A 184 0.72 2.59 11.12
CA ILE A 184 0.88 1.27 11.71
C ILE A 184 2.33 0.80 11.67
N CYS A 185 3.07 1.03 10.59
CA CYS A 185 4.48 0.63 10.50
C CYS A 185 5.37 1.46 11.42
N THR A 186 5.05 2.73 11.65
CA THR A 186 5.74 3.55 12.67
C THR A 186 5.47 3.04 14.09
N LEU A 187 4.22 2.67 14.39
CA LEU A 187 3.86 2.06 15.68
C LEU A 187 4.52 0.69 15.87
N LEU A 188 4.55 -0.15 14.83
CA LEU A 188 5.21 -1.46 14.85
C LEU A 188 6.73 -1.31 14.98
N PHE A 189 7.34 -0.31 14.33
CA PHE A 189 8.73 0.04 14.54
C PHE A 189 8.97 0.40 16.02
N ALA A 190 8.19 1.31 16.60
CA ALA A 190 8.33 1.71 18.00
C ALA A 190 8.16 0.51 18.95
N PHE A 191 7.18 -0.37 18.67
CA PHE A 191 6.96 -1.62 19.39
C PHE A 191 8.18 -2.55 19.33
N LEU A 192 8.65 -2.89 18.13
CA LEU A 192 9.83 -3.74 17.93
C LEU A 192 11.07 -3.13 18.57
N TRP A 193 11.24 -1.81 18.44
CA TRP A 193 12.33 -1.07 19.05
C TRP A 193 12.26 -1.15 20.58
N ALA A 194 11.10 -0.99 21.18
CA ALA A 194 10.91 -1.07 22.63
C ALA A 194 11.24 -2.45 23.20
N ILE A 195 10.85 -3.52 22.50
CA ILE A 195 11.09 -4.90 22.98
C ILE A 195 12.48 -5.45 22.61
N ARG A 196 13.23 -4.79 21.70
CA ARG A 196 14.50 -5.31 21.16
C ARG A 196 15.52 -5.74 22.22
N LYS A 197 15.57 -5.05 23.37
CA LYS A 197 16.50 -5.34 24.47
C LYS A 197 16.03 -6.48 25.37
N LYS A 198 14.73 -6.80 25.36
CA LYS A 198 14.12 -7.88 26.14
C LYS A 198 14.28 -9.23 25.45
N ILE A 199 14.38 -9.25 24.12
CA ILE A 199 14.56 -10.46 23.32
C ILE A 199 16.04 -10.83 23.25
N LYS A 200 16.44 -11.91 23.92
CA LYS A 200 17.83 -12.40 23.93
C LYS A 200 18.09 -13.54 22.94
N THR A 201 17.04 -14.26 22.57
CA THR A 201 17.13 -15.41 21.67
C THR A 201 17.19 -14.93 20.22
N PRO A 202 18.24 -15.28 19.45
CA PRO A 202 18.34 -14.91 18.05
C PRO A 202 17.15 -15.42 17.22
N TYR A 203 16.78 -14.68 16.18
CA TYR A 203 15.64 -14.89 15.25
C TYR A 203 14.25 -14.63 15.83
N VAL A 204 14.10 -14.47 17.14
CA VAL A 204 12.78 -14.22 17.73
C VAL A 204 12.27 -12.83 17.37
N LEU A 205 13.14 -11.80 17.34
CA LEU A 205 12.72 -10.44 17.00
C LEU A 205 12.30 -10.37 15.52
N PHE A 206 13.07 -11.00 14.63
CA PHE A 206 12.71 -11.10 13.22
C PHE A 206 11.43 -11.91 12.98
N GLY A 207 11.23 -13.01 13.71
CA GLY A 207 9.99 -13.77 13.64
C GLY A 207 8.76 -12.96 14.07
N ILE A 208 8.88 -12.16 15.15
CA ILE A 208 7.81 -11.24 15.57
C ILE A 208 7.53 -10.22 14.46
N TYR A 209 8.57 -9.65 13.87
CA TYR A 209 8.47 -8.75 12.72
C TYR A 209 7.69 -9.39 11.56
N LEU A 210 8.05 -10.61 11.13
CA LEU A 210 7.35 -11.30 10.04
C LEU A 210 5.86 -11.49 10.36
N THR A 211 5.54 -11.86 11.59
CA THR A 211 4.16 -12.02 12.04
C THR A 211 3.38 -10.71 12.01
N VAL A 212 3.88 -9.64 12.65
CA VAL A 212 3.14 -8.37 12.70
C VAL A 212 3.07 -7.68 11.33
N ASN A 213 4.11 -7.80 10.50
CA ASN A 213 4.12 -7.32 9.12
C ASN A 213 3.11 -8.08 8.27
N GLY A 214 3.04 -9.41 8.38
CA GLY A 214 2.03 -10.19 7.68
C GLY A 214 0.60 -9.84 8.13
N MET A 215 0.38 -9.59 9.43
CA MET A 215 -0.92 -9.13 9.93
C MET A 215 -1.31 -7.76 9.38
N GLU A 216 -0.38 -6.81 9.38
CA GLU A 216 -0.57 -5.47 8.81
C GLU A 216 -0.96 -5.55 7.33
N ARG A 217 -0.20 -6.31 6.53
CA ARG A 217 -0.49 -6.53 5.11
C ARG A 217 -1.87 -7.12 4.88
N PHE A 218 -2.27 -8.08 5.71
CA PHE A 218 -3.60 -8.70 5.60
C PHE A 218 -4.73 -7.69 5.85
N LEU A 219 -4.58 -6.83 6.87
CA LEU A 219 -5.58 -5.83 7.22
C LEU A 219 -5.70 -4.74 6.16
N VAL A 220 -4.58 -4.20 5.69
CA VAL A 220 -4.57 -3.15 4.65
C VAL A 220 -5.15 -3.69 3.34
N GLU A 221 -4.78 -4.92 2.96
CA GLU A 221 -5.31 -5.57 1.77
C GLU A 221 -6.80 -5.88 1.87
N SER A 222 -7.38 -5.95 3.07
CA SER A 222 -8.83 -6.10 3.24
C SER A 222 -9.59 -4.79 2.93
N ILE A 223 -8.91 -3.64 3.03
CA ILE A 223 -9.44 -2.31 2.67
C ILE A 223 -9.19 -2.03 1.17
N ARG A 224 -8.12 -2.60 0.60
CA ARG A 224 -7.88 -2.58 -0.84
C ARG A 224 -8.78 -3.65 -1.51
N VAL A 225 -9.32 -3.37 -2.69
CA VAL A 225 -9.97 -4.40 -3.51
C VAL A 225 -9.03 -4.74 -4.64
N ASN A 226 -8.30 -5.86 -4.49
CA ASN A 226 -7.49 -6.43 -5.54
C ASN A 226 -7.94 -7.86 -5.87
N LYS A 227 -7.75 -8.21 -7.14
CA LYS A 227 -8.30 -9.38 -7.86
C LYS A 227 -8.34 -10.66 -7.01
N THR A 228 -9.54 -11.21 -6.87
CA THR A 228 -9.81 -12.50 -6.26
C THR A 228 -9.33 -13.63 -7.17
N TYR A 229 -8.46 -14.51 -6.68
CA TYR A 229 -8.12 -15.75 -7.37
C TYR A 229 -9.06 -16.86 -6.88
N SER A 230 -9.80 -17.49 -7.79
CA SER A 230 -10.63 -18.63 -7.45
C SER A 230 -9.76 -19.87 -7.22
N ILE A 231 -9.46 -20.18 -5.95
CA ILE A 231 -8.78 -21.42 -5.54
C ILE A 231 -9.71 -22.14 -4.58
N LEU A 232 -10.18 -23.34 -4.94
CA LEU A 232 -10.99 -24.21 -4.06
C LEU A 232 -12.30 -23.57 -3.54
N GLY A 233 -12.93 -22.68 -4.33
CA GLY A 233 -14.17 -21.98 -3.93
C GLY A 233 -13.96 -20.82 -2.94
N LEU A 234 -12.72 -20.58 -2.53
CA LEU A 234 -12.30 -19.38 -1.81
C LEU A 234 -11.61 -18.42 -2.80
N ASN A 235 -11.75 -17.12 -2.55
CA ASN A 235 -11.32 -16.05 -3.44
C ASN A 235 -10.20 -15.16 -2.82
N PRO A 236 -9.14 -15.72 -2.19
CA PRO A 236 -8.13 -14.89 -1.54
C PRO A 236 -7.29 -14.11 -2.57
N SER A 237 -6.89 -12.88 -2.24
CA SER A 237 -5.97 -12.10 -3.09
C SER A 237 -4.54 -12.64 -2.98
N GLN A 238 -3.72 -12.44 -4.01
CA GLN A 238 -2.29 -12.82 -3.97
C GLN A 238 -1.57 -12.23 -2.75
N ALA A 239 -1.91 -10.99 -2.37
CA ALA A 239 -1.35 -10.31 -1.22
C ALA A 239 -1.81 -10.95 0.11
N GLN A 240 -3.05 -11.44 0.21
CA GLN A 240 -3.51 -12.20 1.39
C GLN A 240 -2.75 -13.51 1.56
N ILE A 241 -2.45 -14.22 0.46
CA ILE A 241 -1.65 -15.45 0.51
C ILE A 241 -0.23 -15.14 1.02
N ILE A 242 0.41 -14.10 0.49
CA ILE A 242 1.74 -13.66 0.94
C ILE A 242 1.71 -13.27 2.43
N ALA A 243 0.68 -12.53 2.86
CA ALA A 243 0.51 -12.13 4.25
C ALA A 243 0.40 -13.34 5.20
N ILE A 244 -0.40 -14.36 4.84
CA ILE A 244 -0.54 -15.59 5.62
C ILE A 244 0.79 -16.36 5.68
N MET A 245 1.52 -16.46 4.56
CA MET A 245 2.84 -17.11 4.54
C MET A 245 3.85 -16.40 5.45
N LEU A 246 3.84 -15.05 5.49
CA LEU A 246 4.68 -14.28 6.40
C LEU A 246 4.32 -14.55 7.87
N ILE A 247 3.03 -14.61 8.20
CA ILE A 247 2.56 -14.92 9.55
C ILE A 247 3.05 -16.29 10.00
N ILE A 248 2.79 -17.32 9.19
CA ILE A 248 3.17 -18.71 9.50
C ILE A 248 4.69 -18.82 9.65
N THR A 249 5.44 -18.24 8.70
CA THR A 249 6.90 -18.27 8.73
C THR A 249 7.43 -17.60 10.00
N GLY A 250 6.90 -16.43 10.36
CA GLY A 250 7.26 -15.73 11.60
C GLY A 250 7.03 -16.58 12.86
N LEU A 251 5.86 -17.21 12.96
CA LEU A 251 5.52 -18.09 14.09
C LEU A 251 6.44 -19.31 14.17
N VAL A 252 6.68 -19.98 13.04
CA VAL A 252 7.58 -21.13 12.95
C VAL A 252 9.01 -20.73 13.34
N THR A 253 9.51 -19.60 12.85
CA THR A 253 10.83 -19.06 13.22
C THR A 253 10.93 -18.84 14.74
N ILE A 254 9.91 -18.26 15.38
CA ILE A 254 9.91 -18.05 16.84
C ILE A 254 9.97 -19.39 17.59
N VAL A 255 9.13 -20.36 17.21
CA VAL A 255 9.06 -21.67 17.87
C VAL A 255 10.40 -22.42 17.74
N LEU A 256 10.95 -22.48 16.53
CA LEU A 256 12.23 -23.15 16.28
C LEU A 256 13.40 -22.48 17.00
N ALA A 257 13.44 -21.14 16.99
CA ALA A 257 14.47 -20.38 17.68
C ALA A 257 14.48 -20.64 19.20
N ARG A 258 13.29 -20.65 19.83
CA ARG A 258 13.17 -20.96 21.26
C ARG A 258 13.53 -22.41 21.58
N LYS A 259 13.07 -23.37 20.77
CA LYS A 259 13.40 -24.80 20.96
C LYS A 259 14.91 -25.06 20.89
N ASN A 260 15.60 -24.40 19.97
CA ASN A 260 17.06 -24.55 19.83
C ASN A 260 17.83 -23.84 20.94
N ALA A 261 17.30 -22.77 21.52
CA ALA A 261 17.90 -22.09 22.67
C ALA A 261 17.84 -22.92 23.96
N HIS A 262 16.83 -23.77 24.12
CA HIS A 262 16.73 -24.71 25.26
C HIS A 262 17.60 -25.96 25.11
N ARG A 263 18.17 -26.21 23.92
CA ARG A 263 19.03 -27.37 23.63
C ARG A 263 20.53 -27.07 23.74
N LEU A 264 20.89 -25.79 23.97
CA LEU A 264 22.25 -25.29 24.16
C LEU A 264 22.46 -24.97 25.64
#